data_AF-A0A7Z1QI61-F1
#
_entry.id   AF-A0A7Z1QI61-F1
#
_cell.length_a   1.000
_cell.length_b   1.000
_cell.length_c   1.000
_cell.angle_alpha   90.00
_cell.angle_beta   90.00
_cell.angle_gamma   90.00
#
_symmetry.space_group_name_H-M   'P 1'
#
loop_
_entity.id
_entity.type
_entity.pdbx_description
1 polymer ?
#
loop_
_entity_poly.entity_id
_entity_poly.type
_entity_poly.pdbx_seq_one_letter_code
_entity_poly.pdbx_strand_id
1 'polypeptide(L)'
;MFFKTSNSAALAAWDQYLLDSQKLNEEARKLADVLGCGGRAVFKNGVGGRWFYAMSFPGEERPFARELWTVQRETTGWSCEPRRSRIPAHLRTLAKELADVWNVYRPVTSARTDALLPA
;
A
#
# COMPACT_ATOMS: atom_id res chain seq x y z
N MET A 1 -22.91 -1.67 11.22
CA MET A 1 -23.35 -0.42 11.86
C MET A 1 -23.83 0.49 10.75
N PHE A 2 -25.12 0.85 10.69
CA PHE A 2 -25.67 1.72 9.65
C PHE A 2 -26.01 3.06 10.28
N PHE A 3 -25.23 4.10 9.97
CA PHE A 3 -25.54 5.47 10.36
C PHE A 3 -26.45 6.06 9.30
N LYS A 4 -27.72 6.32 9.62
CA LYS A 4 -28.57 7.21 8.82
C LYS A 4 -28.24 8.64 9.22
N THR A 5 -27.44 9.32 8.40
CA THR A 5 -27.17 10.76 8.56
C THR A 5 -27.84 11.50 7.40
N SER A 6 -28.53 12.60 7.73
CA SER A 6 -29.10 13.52 6.72
C SER A 6 -28.19 14.73 6.48
N ASN A 7 -26.98 14.73 7.06
CA ASN A 7 -26.01 15.80 6.91
C ASN A 7 -25.32 15.67 5.55
N SER A 8 -25.59 16.62 4.65
CA SER A 8 -25.03 16.64 3.30
C SER A 8 -23.50 16.67 3.28
N ALA A 9 -22.85 17.30 4.26
CA ALA A 9 -21.39 17.35 4.34
C ALA A 9 -20.79 15.97 4.67
N ALA A 10 -21.42 15.23 5.59
CA ALA A 10 -20.97 13.88 5.95
C ALA A 10 -21.18 12.89 4.79
N LEU A 11 -22.27 13.03 4.04
CA LEU A 11 -22.52 12.21 2.85
C LEU A 11 -21.50 12.50 1.73
N ALA A 12 -21.21 13.77 1.45
CA ALA A 12 -20.20 14.16 0.47
C ALA A 12 -18.79 13.66 0.87
N ALA A 13 -18.43 13.76 2.15
CA ALA A 13 -17.17 13.22 2.66
C ALA A 13 -17.09 11.69 2.53
N TRP A 14 -18.23 10.99 2.67
CA TRP A 14 -18.29 9.54 2.48
C TRP A 14 -18.09 9.15 1.02
N ASP A 15 -18.74 9.85 0.09
CA ASP A 15 -18.54 9.63 -1.34
C ASP A 15 -17.08 9.87 -1.75
N GLN A 16 -16.46 10.93 -1.24
CA GLN A 16 -15.04 11.19 -1.48
C GLN A 16 -14.14 10.08 -0.91
N TYR A 17 -14.42 9.60 0.29
CA TYR A 17 -13.67 8.49 0.90
C TYR A 17 -13.76 7.21 0.06
N LEU A 18 -14.93 6.92 -0.53
CA LEU A 18 -15.11 5.78 -1.42
C LEU A 18 -14.31 5.94 -2.71
N LEU A 19 -14.32 7.13 -3.33
CA LEU A 19 -13.53 7.43 -4.52
C LEU A 19 -12.03 7.31 -4.25
N ASP A 20 -11.54 7.87 -3.14
CA ASP A 20 -10.14 7.77 -2.74
C ASP A 20 -9.74 6.31 -2.45
N SER A 21 -10.65 5.53 -1.86
CA SER A 21 -10.43 4.10 -1.62
C SER A 21 -10.34 3.28 -2.90
N GLN A 22 -11.14 3.61 -3.92
CA GLN A 22 -11.08 3.00 -5.24
C GLN A 22 -9.76 3.35 -5.93
N LYS A 23 -9.40 4.63 -5.96
CA LYS A 23 -8.14 5.11 -6.54
C LYS A 23 -6.92 4.47 -5.86
N LEU A 24 -6.92 4.37 -4.53
CA LEU A 24 -5.89 3.68 -3.77
C LEU A 24 -5.75 2.21 -4.19
N ASN A 25 -6.87 1.51 -4.39
CA ASN A 25 -6.85 0.12 -4.87
C ASN A 25 -6.30 0.01 -6.29
N GLU A 26 -6.64 0.94 -7.18
CA GLU A 26 -6.15 0.97 -8.56
C GLU A 26 -4.65 1.22 -8.63
N GLU A 27 -4.14 2.21 -7.88
CA GLU A 27 -2.70 2.49 -7.76
C GLU A 27 -1.95 1.25 -7.25
N ALA A 28 -2.49 0.59 -6.23
CA ALA A 28 -1.87 -0.57 -5.64
C ALA A 28 -1.91 -1.79 -6.58
N ARG A 29 -2.96 -1.92 -7.40
CA ARG A 29 -3.04 -2.95 -8.44
C ARG A 29 -2.01 -2.70 -9.55
N LYS A 30 -1.84 -1.45 -9.99
CA LYS A 30 -0.78 -1.10 -10.96
C LYS A 30 0.60 -1.47 -10.44
N LEU A 31 0.90 -1.18 -9.17
CA LEU A 31 2.15 -1.60 -8.54
C LEU A 31 2.30 -3.13 -8.54
N ALA A 32 1.25 -3.88 -8.21
CA ALA A 32 1.26 -5.33 -8.24
C ALA A 32 1.52 -5.90 -9.65
N ASP A 33 0.88 -5.31 -10.66
CA ASP A 33 1.02 -5.72 -12.06
C ASP A 33 2.43 -5.43 -12.58
N VAL A 34 3.02 -4.28 -12.24
CA VAL A 34 4.41 -3.94 -12.60
C VAL A 34 5.42 -4.88 -11.94
N LEU A 35 5.14 -5.33 -10.72
CA LEU A 35 6.00 -6.28 -10.01
C LEU A 35 5.82 -7.73 -10.51
N GLY A 36 4.72 -8.07 -11.19
CA GLY A 36 4.55 -9.31 -11.97
C GLY A 36 4.48 -10.63 -11.19
N CYS A 37 4.71 -10.66 -9.87
CA CYS A 37 4.82 -11.88 -9.07
C CYS A 37 3.59 -12.20 -8.20
N GLY A 38 2.39 -11.77 -8.62
CA GLY A 38 1.15 -12.05 -7.85
C GLY A 38 1.10 -11.40 -6.46
N GLY A 39 1.87 -10.33 -6.25
CA GLY A 39 1.91 -9.58 -5.00
C GLY A 39 0.55 -8.94 -4.68
N ARG A 40 0.15 -9.01 -3.42
CA ARG A 40 -1.07 -8.39 -2.91
C ARG A 40 -0.73 -7.13 -2.12
N ALA A 41 -1.44 -6.05 -2.38
CA ALA A 41 -1.31 -4.83 -1.60
C ALA A 41 -1.86 -5.01 -0.18
N VAL A 42 -1.07 -4.62 0.80
CA VAL A 42 -1.44 -4.59 2.22
C VAL A 42 -1.75 -3.16 2.61
N PHE A 43 -2.95 -2.94 3.15
CA PHE A 43 -3.41 -1.64 3.60
C PHE A 43 -3.48 -1.60 5.12
N LYS A 44 -3.19 -0.43 5.69
CA LYS A 44 -3.47 -0.15 7.09
C LYS A 44 -4.66 0.80 7.18
N ASN A 45 -5.50 0.54 8.18
CA ASN A 45 -6.64 1.37 8.54
C ASN A 45 -6.40 1.91 9.96
N GLY A 46 -6.68 3.18 10.18
CA GLY A 46 -6.62 3.83 11.48
C GLY A 46 -7.66 4.95 11.58
N VAL A 47 -7.58 5.74 12.65
CA VAL A 47 -8.52 6.85 12.91
C VAL A 47 -8.48 7.91 11.81
N GLY A 48 -7.31 8.13 11.19
CA GLY A 48 -7.13 9.06 10.08
C GLY A 48 -7.43 8.46 8.69
N GLY A 49 -7.85 7.19 8.63
CA GLY A 49 -8.34 6.57 7.40
C GLY A 49 -7.52 5.38 6.93
N ARG A 50 -7.46 5.18 5.62
CA ARG A 50 -6.89 4.00 4.96
C ARG A 50 -5.75 4.39 4.01
N TRP A 51 -4.61 3.73 4.14
CA TRP A 51 -3.44 3.97 3.29
C TRP A 51 -2.69 2.69 2.93
N PHE A 52 -1.92 2.76 1.86
CA PHE A 52 -1.02 1.68 1.45
C PHE A 52 0.12 1.53 2.45
N TYR A 53 0.28 0.32 3.00
CA TYR A 53 1.36 0.01 3.91
C TYR A 53 2.52 -0.65 3.17
N ALA A 54 2.28 -1.78 2.51
CA ALA A 54 3.32 -2.64 1.97
C ALA A 54 2.73 -3.65 0.96
N MET A 55 3.58 -4.50 0.37
CA MET A 55 3.13 -5.63 -0.45
C MET A 55 3.22 -6.94 0.35
N SER A 56 2.47 -7.96 -0.03
CA SER A 56 2.61 -9.32 0.47
C SER A 56 2.70 -10.25 -0.73
N PHE A 57 3.76 -11.06 -0.82
CA PHE A 57 3.94 -12.01 -1.91
C PHE A 57 3.63 -13.41 -1.40
N PRO A 58 2.66 -14.12 -2.01
CA PRO A 58 2.38 -15.51 -1.64
C PRO A 58 3.52 -16.41 -2.11
N GLY A 59 4.11 -17.18 -1.20
CA GLY A 59 5.14 -18.18 -1.51
C GLY A 59 6.59 -17.69 -1.44
N GLU A 60 7.49 -18.43 -2.10
CA GLU A 60 8.93 -18.15 -2.16
C GLU A 60 9.29 -17.16 -3.27
N GLU A 61 8.45 -17.03 -4.29
CA GLU A 61 8.69 -16.17 -5.45
C GLU A 61 8.54 -14.70 -5.05
N ARG A 62 9.62 -13.93 -5.20
CA ARG A 62 9.62 -12.49 -5.01
C ARG A 62 10.12 -11.82 -6.28
N PRO A 63 9.56 -10.67 -6.67
CA PRO A 63 10.12 -9.88 -7.74
C PRO A 63 11.50 -9.40 -7.30
N PHE A 64 12.51 -9.43 -8.17
CA PHE A 64 13.90 -9.18 -7.79
C PHE A 64 14.45 -10.17 -6.74
N ALA A 65 15.72 -10.02 -6.38
CA ALA A 65 16.37 -10.88 -5.40
C ALA A 65 15.67 -10.81 -4.02
N ARG A 66 15.48 -11.96 -3.37
CA ARG A 66 14.77 -12.08 -2.08
C ARG A 66 15.39 -11.22 -0.99
N GLU A 67 16.70 -11.02 -1.03
CA GLU A 67 17.49 -10.22 -0.10
C GLU A 67 17.19 -8.73 -0.17
N LEU A 68 16.55 -8.27 -1.25
CA LEU A 68 16.15 -6.87 -1.43
C LEU A 68 14.82 -6.53 -0.74
N TRP A 69 14.12 -7.51 -0.18
CA TRP A 69 12.86 -7.30 0.53
C TRP A 69 13.04 -7.44 2.03
N THR A 70 12.20 -6.73 2.79
CA THR A 70 12.04 -7.01 4.22
C THR A 70 11.42 -8.41 4.40
N VAL A 71 11.76 -9.04 5.53
CA VAL A 71 11.28 -10.39 5.82
C VAL A 71 9.80 -10.31 6.19
N GLN A 72 8.97 -11.04 5.45
CA GLN A 72 7.56 -11.23 5.82
C GLN A 72 7.51 -12.04 7.12
N ARG A 73 6.93 -11.45 8.17
CA ARG A 73 6.73 -12.10 9.48
C ARG A 73 5.25 -12.03 9.85
N GLU A 74 4.80 -12.95 10.69
CA GLU A 74 3.45 -12.89 11.25
C GLU A 74 3.22 -11.57 12.00
N THR A 75 4.23 -11.06 12.71
CA THR A 75 4.16 -9.78 13.43
C THR A 75 3.99 -8.56 12.52
N THR A 76 4.36 -8.66 11.25
CA THR A 76 4.15 -7.60 10.25
C THR A 76 2.91 -7.87 9.38
N GLY A 77 2.12 -8.90 9.70
CA GLY A 77 0.97 -9.31 8.89
C GLY A 77 1.40 -9.83 7.52
N TRP A 78 2.55 -10.50 7.44
CA TRP A 78 3.14 -11.01 6.20
C TRP A 78 3.41 -9.91 5.16
N SER A 79 3.68 -8.69 5.62
CA SER A 79 4.00 -7.56 4.75
C SER A 79 5.50 -7.46 4.47
N CYS A 80 5.85 -6.94 3.30
CA CYS A 80 7.21 -6.65 2.88
C CYS A 80 7.31 -5.34 2.07
N GLU A 81 8.46 -4.70 2.20
CA GLU A 81 8.85 -3.46 1.53
C GLU A 81 10.27 -3.63 0.98
N PRO A 82 10.67 -2.84 -0.03
CA PRO A 82 12.06 -2.79 -0.46
C PRO A 82 12.98 -2.37 0.70
N ARG A 83 14.05 -3.13 0.91
CA ARG A 83 15.08 -2.80 1.90
C ARG A 83 15.81 -1.53 1.48
N ARG A 84 15.99 -0.64 2.46
CA ARG A 84 16.73 0.61 2.30
C ARG A 84 18.16 0.54 2.84
N SER A 85 18.51 -0.51 3.57
CA SER A 85 19.80 -0.64 4.26
C SER A 85 20.38 -2.05 4.17
N ARG A 86 21.70 -2.14 4.34
CA ARG A 86 22.48 -3.40 4.29
C ARG A 86 22.25 -4.20 2.99
N ILE A 87 22.20 -3.50 1.85
CA ILE A 87 22.07 -4.11 0.53
C ILE A 87 23.43 -4.71 0.12
N PRO A 88 23.50 -6.01 -0.25
CA PRO A 88 24.73 -6.61 -0.77
C PRO A 88 25.27 -5.86 -1.98
N ALA A 89 26.60 -5.71 -2.07
CA ALA A 89 27.24 -4.90 -3.12
C ALA A 89 26.85 -5.35 -4.54
N HIS A 90 26.75 -6.67 -4.76
CA HIS A 90 26.38 -7.27 -6.04
C HIS A 90 24.91 -7.04 -6.43
N LEU A 91 24.04 -6.62 -5.50
CA LEU A 91 22.62 -6.34 -5.75
C LEU A 91 22.30 -4.85 -5.79
N ARG A 92 23.29 -3.96 -5.69
CA ARG A 92 23.02 -2.49 -5.62
C ARG A 92 22.30 -1.96 -6.85
N THR A 93 22.64 -2.44 -8.05
CA THR A 93 21.98 -2.03 -9.29
C THR A 93 20.51 -2.45 -9.28
N LEU A 94 20.23 -3.72 -8.98
CA LEU A 94 18.86 -4.25 -8.85
C LEU A 94 18.07 -3.56 -7.73
N ALA A 95 18.73 -3.21 -6.62
CA ALA A 95 18.10 -2.48 -5.53
C ALA A 95 17.70 -1.06 -5.93
N LYS A 96 18.50 -0.40 -6.77
CA LYS A 96 18.17 0.91 -7.31
C LYS A 96 16.98 0.81 -8.26
N GLU A 97 16.98 -0.16 -9.18
CA GLU A 97 15.84 -0.40 -10.07
C GLU A 97 14.55 -0.68 -9.30
N LEU A 98 14.62 -1.55 -8.27
CA LEU A 98 13.48 -1.81 -7.40
C LEU A 98 13.02 -0.55 -6.65
N ALA A 99 13.95 0.27 -6.15
CA ALA A 99 13.61 1.51 -5.46
C ALA A 99 12.96 2.52 -6.41
N ASP A 100 13.44 2.62 -7.65
CA ASP A 100 12.90 3.51 -8.67
C ASP A 100 11.48 3.08 -9.07
N VAL A 101 11.26 1.79 -9.35
CA VAL A 101 9.92 1.22 -9.60
C VAL A 101 9.00 1.46 -8.41
N TRP A 102 9.46 1.18 -7.20
CA TRP A 102 8.67 1.39 -5.99
C TRP A 102 8.28 2.85 -5.81
N ASN A 103 9.21 3.80 -5.99
CA ASN A 103 8.93 5.22 -5.81
C ASN A 103 7.98 5.77 -6.87
N VAL A 104 8.02 5.25 -8.11
CA VAL A 104 7.14 5.67 -9.20
C VAL A 104 5.71 5.15 -9.01
N TYR A 105 5.56 3.89 -8.59
CA TYR A 105 4.26 3.21 -8.57
C TYR A 105 3.65 3.06 -7.18
N ARG A 106 4.36 3.40 -6.09
CA ARG A 106 3.81 3.34 -4.74
C ARG A 106 2.58 4.24 -4.63
N PRO A 107 1.44 3.72 -4.15
CA PRO A 107 0.25 4.54 -3.94
C PRO A 107 0.54 5.73 -3.04
N VAL A 108 0.20 6.92 -3.53
CA VAL A 108 0.33 8.19 -2.80
C VAL A 108 -1.02 8.60 -2.23
N THR A 109 -2.10 8.14 -2.86
CA THR A 109 -3.46 8.41 -2.39
C THR A 109 -3.70 7.74 -1.03
N SER A 110 -4.34 8.48 -0.12
CA SER A 110 -4.82 7.94 1.17
C SER A 110 -6.28 8.33 1.30
N ALA A 111 -7.14 7.37 1.65
CA ALA A 111 -8.56 7.62 1.87
C ALA A 111 -8.72 8.12 3.30
N ARG A 112 -8.84 9.44 3.48
CA ARG A 112 -8.88 10.07 4.81
C ARG A 112 -10.28 10.03 5.39
N THR A 113 -10.37 9.81 6.69
CA THR A 113 -11.63 9.81 7.45
C THR A 113 -11.82 11.06 8.30
N ASP A 114 -10.87 12.00 8.27
CA ASP A 114 -10.89 13.23 9.06
C ASP A 114 -12.17 14.05 8.81
N ALA A 115 -12.66 14.08 7.56
CA ALA A 115 -13.89 14.78 7.18
C ALA A 115 -15.19 14.03 7.57
N LEU A 116 -15.09 12.79 8.04
CA LEU A 116 -16.22 11.97 8.51
C LEU A 116 -16.42 12.07 10.02
N LEU A 117 -15.41 12.55 10.76
CA LEU A 117 -15.49 12.70 12.19
C LEU A 117 -16.09 14.09 12.52
N PRO A 118 -17.13 14.18 13.37
CA PRO A 118 -17.59 15.47 13.86
C PRO A 118 -16.46 16.14 14.66
N ALA A 119 -16.29 17.45 14.43
CA ALA A 119 -15.34 18.30 15.16
C ALA A 119 -15.63 18.34 16.66
#